data_AF-H0H153-F1
#
_entry.id   AF-H0H153-F1
#
_cell.length_a   1.000
_cell.length_b   1.000
_cell.length_c   1.000
_cell.angle_alpha   90.00
_cell.angle_beta   90.00
_cell.angle_gamma   90.00
#
_symmetry.space_group_name_H-M   'P 1'
#
loop_
_entity.id
_entity.type
_entity.pdbx_description
1 polymer ?
#
loop_
_entity_poly.entity_id
_entity_poly.type
_entity_poly.pdbx_seq_one_letter_code
_entity_poly.pdbx_strand_id
1 'polypeptide(L)'
;MSSTHSNNAGSPQSASQGPLTEQQRAQQQYQIFENSLPKVSQSAYQILLNEMVPLAMGIEKQLSGDIVSPDSNVTSENGNLSSMIKKLRIEEHHTVDIMHSHHLIQELCKTEEEEKERVLARLRNIGLQIGSKLSELLIFSNNPNLKFKEMDLLLIMKFICRDVWKQVFGKQIDNLKTNHRGTFYLLDYDYRPIQSFSLDEDAKDEELKIIEPFLEIPMGIIRGVLSSLGYSSEEVICLASFIDRPTDRPKTTFPKGVSFHVQVTMPQ
;
A
#
# COMPACT_ATOMS: atom_id res chain seq x y z
N MET A 1 -69.42 -22.42 -17.75
CA MET A 1 -68.97 -23.05 -16.48
C MET A 1 -67.45 -22.98 -16.43
N SER A 2 -66.91 -22.40 -15.36
CA SER A 2 -65.50 -22.47 -14.87
C SER A 2 -64.39 -21.88 -15.76
N SER A 3 -63.89 -20.65 -15.49
CA SER A 3 -62.85 -20.23 -14.51
C SER A 3 -61.43 -20.26 -15.10
N THR A 4 -60.92 -19.16 -15.68
CA THR A 4 -60.06 -18.12 -15.06
C THR A 4 -58.83 -18.63 -14.28
N HIS A 5 -57.63 -18.34 -14.79
CA HIS A 5 -56.55 -17.68 -14.03
C HIS A 5 -55.50 -17.10 -14.99
N SER A 6 -55.64 -15.79 -15.25
CA SER A 6 -54.63 -14.93 -15.83
C SER A 6 -53.72 -14.40 -14.71
N ASN A 7 -52.46 -14.84 -14.66
CA ASN A 7 -51.47 -14.25 -13.76
C ASN A 7 -50.85 -13.03 -14.44
N ASN A 8 -51.28 -11.85 -13.98
CA ASN A 8 -50.81 -10.54 -14.35
C ASN A 8 -49.44 -10.30 -13.69
N ALA A 9 -48.40 -10.06 -14.49
CA ALA A 9 -47.07 -9.69 -14.01
C ALA A 9 -47.12 -8.25 -13.49
N GLY A 10 -47.31 -8.11 -12.18
CA GLY A 10 -47.24 -6.84 -11.48
C GLY A 10 -45.80 -6.31 -11.47
N SER A 11 -45.60 -5.16 -12.09
CA SER A 11 -44.48 -4.24 -11.85
C SER A 11 -44.22 -4.06 -10.34
N PRO A 12 -42.96 -4.05 -9.87
CA PRO A 12 -42.68 -3.86 -8.46
C PRO A 12 -43.11 -2.44 -8.05
N GLN A 13 -44.15 -2.39 -7.21
CA GLN A 13 -44.60 -1.17 -6.56
C GLN A 13 -43.40 -0.53 -5.85
N SER A 14 -43.10 0.71 -6.21
CA SER A 14 -42.18 1.58 -5.49
C SER A 14 -42.68 1.74 -4.06
N ALA A 15 -42.08 1.00 -3.13
CA ALA A 15 -42.33 1.16 -1.72
C ALA A 15 -42.08 2.63 -1.36
N SER A 16 -43.12 3.31 -0.87
CA SER A 16 -43.03 4.67 -0.35
C SER A 16 -42.06 4.65 0.84
N GLN A 17 -40.82 5.08 0.60
CA GLN A 17 -39.85 5.29 1.66
C GLN A 17 -40.43 6.37 2.59
N GLY A 18 -40.70 6.01 3.85
CA GLY A 18 -41.02 7.00 4.88
C GLY A 18 -39.90 8.05 4.98
N PRO A 19 -40.16 9.22 5.57
CA PRO A 19 -39.16 10.29 5.66
C PRO A 19 -37.89 9.75 6.33
N LEU A 20 -36.79 9.71 5.58
CA LEU A 20 -35.48 9.25 6.05
C LEU A 20 -35.12 9.99 7.33
N THR A 21 -34.60 9.28 8.32
CA THR A 21 -34.03 9.90 9.51
C THR A 21 -32.87 10.81 9.12
N GLU A 22 -32.60 11.83 9.93
CA GLU A 22 -31.52 12.80 9.66
C GLU A 22 -30.16 12.10 9.47
N GLN A 23 -29.91 11.04 10.24
CA GLN A 23 -28.73 10.19 10.10
C GLN A 23 -28.68 9.44 8.76
N GLN A 24 -29.81 8.91 8.28
CA GLN A 24 -29.88 8.23 6.98
C GLN A 24 -29.68 9.21 5.80
N ARG A 25 -30.19 10.44 5.91
CA ARG A 25 -29.92 11.48 4.89
C ARG A 25 -28.46 11.87 4.85
N ALA A 26 -27.82 12.05 6.02
CA ALA A 26 -26.39 12.34 6.09
C ALA A 26 -25.55 11.22 5.46
N GLN A 27 -25.91 9.95 5.71
CA GLN A 27 -25.25 8.79 5.08
C GLN A 27 -25.46 8.75 3.56
N GLN A 28 -26.67 8.99 3.07
CA GLN A 28 -26.93 9.05 1.62
C GLN A 28 -26.18 10.19 0.96
N GLN A 29 -26.15 11.37 1.58
CA GLN A 29 -25.44 12.53 1.06
C GLN A 29 -23.92 12.28 1.02
N TYR A 30 -23.37 11.62 2.04
CA TYR A 30 -21.99 11.16 2.06
C TYR A 30 -21.71 10.15 0.92
N GLN A 31 -22.60 9.19 0.70
CA GLN A 31 -22.44 8.20 -0.38
C GLN A 31 -22.51 8.83 -1.78
N ILE A 32 -23.36 9.85 -1.97
CA ILE A 32 -23.42 10.62 -3.22
C ILE A 32 -22.11 11.38 -3.43
N PHE A 33 -21.56 12.00 -2.38
CA PHE A 33 -20.27 12.68 -2.43
C PHE A 33 -19.12 11.71 -2.77
N GLU A 34 -19.04 10.55 -2.10
CA GLU A 34 -18.02 9.54 -2.43
C GLU A 34 -18.09 9.08 -3.89
N ASN A 35 -19.31 8.91 -4.43
CA ASN A 35 -19.50 8.52 -5.81
C ASN A 35 -19.14 9.60 -6.84
N SER A 36 -19.14 10.87 -6.44
CA SER A 36 -18.77 12.00 -7.30
C SER A 36 -17.28 12.30 -7.30
N LEU A 37 -16.51 11.73 -6.35
CA LEU A 37 -15.06 11.88 -6.32
C LEU A 37 -14.41 11.26 -7.57
N PRO A 38 -13.28 11.83 -8.05
CA PRO A 38 -12.52 11.27 -9.16
C PRO A 38 -12.15 9.80 -8.90
N LYS A 39 -12.49 8.93 -9.86
CA LYS A 39 -12.18 7.50 -9.77
C LYS A 39 -10.83 7.22 -10.41
N VAL A 40 -10.01 6.42 -9.73
CA VAL A 40 -8.72 5.96 -10.24
C VAL A 40 -8.90 4.62 -10.94
N SER A 41 -8.27 4.44 -12.10
CA SER A 41 -8.24 3.14 -12.78
C SER A 41 -7.47 2.12 -11.95
N GLN A 42 -8.12 1.01 -11.61
CA GLN A 42 -7.51 -0.06 -10.82
C GLN A 42 -6.27 -0.64 -11.52
N SER A 43 -6.31 -0.81 -12.84
CA SER A 43 -5.18 -1.35 -13.61
C SER A 43 -3.98 -0.39 -13.59
N ALA A 44 -4.22 0.91 -13.77
CA ALA A 44 -3.15 1.90 -13.71
C ALA A 44 -2.50 1.97 -12.31
N TYR A 45 -3.33 1.87 -11.26
CA TYR A 45 -2.84 1.82 -9.89
C TYR A 45 -2.01 0.54 -9.62
N GLN A 46 -2.45 -0.62 -10.10
CA GLN A 46 -1.69 -1.86 -9.97
C GLN A 46 -0.34 -1.79 -10.70
N ILE A 47 -0.29 -1.23 -11.91
CA ILE A 47 0.96 -1.03 -12.66
C ILE A 47 1.90 -0.12 -11.88
N LEU A 48 1.38 0.98 -11.31
CA LEU A 48 2.18 1.86 -10.47
C LEU A 48 2.78 1.12 -9.26
N LEU A 49 1.97 0.32 -8.55
CA LEU A 49 2.45 -0.46 -7.42
C LEU A 49 3.54 -1.46 -7.81
N ASN A 50 3.39 -2.14 -8.96
CA ASN A 50 4.37 -3.10 -9.45
C ASN A 50 5.72 -2.44 -9.80
N GLU A 51 5.71 -1.17 -10.20
CA GLU A 51 6.92 -0.42 -10.57
C GLU A 51 7.60 0.28 -9.39
N MET A 52 7.01 0.29 -8.18
CA MET A 52 7.64 0.97 -7.04
C MET A 52 8.99 0.35 -6.64
N VAL A 53 9.07 -0.98 -6.57
CA VAL A 53 10.30 -1.69 -6.19
C VAL A 53 11.40 -1.54 -7.26
N PRO A 54 11.15 -1.85 -8.55
CA PRO A 54 12.12 -1.59 -9.62
C PRO A 54 12.58 -0.14 -9.65
N LEU A 55 11.66 0.82 -9.56
CA LEU A 55 12.00 2.24 -9.60
C LEU A 55 12.89 2.65 -8.41
N ALA A 56 12.61 2.15 -7.21
CA ALA A 56 13.43 2.43 -6.04
C ALA A 56 14.86 1.89 -6.20
N MET A 57 15.01 0.67 -6.74
CA MET A 57 16.33 0.09 -7.07
C MET A 57 17.04 0.89 -8.17
N GLY A 58 16.32 1.28 -9.22
CA GLY A 58 16.88 2.07 -10.32
C GLY A 58 17.40 3.43 -9.85
N ILE A 59 16.66 4.10 -8.97
CA ILE A 59 17.09 5.36 -8.35
C ILE A 59 18.33 5.14 -7.49
N GLU A 60 18.36 4.09 -6.66
CA GLU A 60 19.52 3.81 -5.82
C GLU A 60 20.77 3.54 -6.66
N LYS A 61 20.64 2.79 -7.74
CA LYS A 61 21.73 2.54 -8.69
C LYS A 61 22.23 3.81 -9.37
N GLN A 62 21.34 4.75 -9.74
CA GLN A 62 21.73 6.05 -10.28
C GLN A 62 22.52 6.87 -9.27
N LEU A 63 22.07 6.88 -8.01
CA LEU A 63 22.77 7.58 -6.93
C LEU A 63 24.14 6.95 -6.63
N SER A 64 24.21 5.62 -6.56
CA SER A 64 25.47 4.88 -6.37
C SER A 64 26.43 5.04 -7.56
N GLY A 65 25.91 5.02 -8.79
CA GLY A 65 26.70 5.21 -10.01
C GLY A 65 27.31 6.61 -10.14
N ASP A 66 26.57 7.65 -9.73
CA ASP A 66 27.08 9.02 -9.65
C ASP A 66 28.16 9.19 -8.57
N ILE A 67 28.14 8.37 -7.51
CA ILE A 67 29.15 8.36 -6.44
C ILE A 67 30.42 7.58 -6.87
N VAL A 68 30.29 6.57 -7.75
CA VAL A 68 31.40 5.73 -8.24
C VAL A 68 31.86 6.14 -9.65
N SER A 69 31.95 7.44 -9.93
CA SER A 69 32.81 7.94 -11.02
C SER A 69 34.17 8.33 -10.42
N PRO A 70 35.21 7.46 -10.44
CA PRO A 70 36.53 7.75 -9.89
C PRO A 70 37.43 8.50 -10.88
N ASP A 71 36.89 8.99 -12.00
CA ASP A 71 37.65 9.75 -13.00
C ASP A 71 37.39 11.25 -12.87
N SER A 72 37.96 11.83 -11.81
CA SER A 72 38.46 13.20 -11.91
C SER A 72 39.77 13.30 -11.16
N ASN A 73 40.84 12.95 -11.87
CA ASN A 73 42.12 13.60 -11.69
C ASN A 73 41.87 15.10 -11.61
N VAL A 74 41.99 15.67 -10.41
CA VAL A 74 41.91 17.09 -10.16
C VAL A 74 43.12 17.73 -10.83
N THR A 75 42.91 18.26 -12.04
CA THR A 75 43.66 19.42 -12.51
C THR A 75 42.69 20.40 -13.17
N SER A 76 42.61 21.57 -12.53
CA SER A 76 42.36 22.89 -13.11
C SER A 76 40.96 23.21 -13.63
N GLU A 77 40.23 23.95 -12.78
CA GLU A 77 39.58 25.23 -13.08
C GLU A 77 39.12 25.45 -14.54
N ASN A 78 37.93 24.93 -14.90
CA ASN A 78 36.98 25.57 -15.84
C ASN A 78 35.63 24.82 -16.03
N GLY A 79 35.26 23.89 -15.15
CA GLY A 79 34.18 22.92 -15.41
C GLY A 79 32.76 23.26 -14.96
N ASN A 80 32.43 24.50 -14.59
CA ASN A 80 31.16 24.75 -13.88
C ASN A 80 29.91 24.91 -14.76
N LEU A 81 30.04 25.40 -16.00
CA LEU A 81 28.88 25.59 -16.88
C LEU A 81 28.53 24.31 -17.66
N SER A 82 29.53 23.53 -18.06
CA SER A 82 29.33 22.27 -18.80
C SER A 82 28.66 21.20 -17.95
N SER A 83 29.06 21.07 -16.67
CA SER A 83 28.45 20.12 -15.73
C SER A 83 27.00 20.48 -15.38
N MET A 84 26.69 21.78 -15.25
CA MET A 84 25.32 22.27 -15.05
C MET A 84 24.46 22.10 -16.31
N ILE A 85 24.99 22.34 -17.51
CA ILE A 85 24.29 22.10 -18.78
C ILE A 85 24.06 20.59 -18.99
N LYS A 86 24.98 19.73 -18.55
CA LYS A 86 24.80 18.27 -18.58
C LYS A 86 23.67 17.81 -17.65
N LYS A 87 23.47 18.47 -16.51
CA LYS A 87 22.30 18.26 -15.62
C LYS A 87 20.97 18.77 -16.18
N LEU A 88 21.00 19.74 -17.11
CA LEU A 88 19.82 20.37 -17.70
C LEU A 88 19.47 19.86 -19.10
N ARG A 89 20.41 19.20 -19.80
CA ARG A 89 20.13 18.53 -21.08
C ARG A 89 19.35 17.26 -20.81
N ILE A 90 18.06 17.30 -21.10
CA ILE A 90 17.32 16.11 -21.50
C ILE A 90 17.91 15.72 -22.87
N GLU A 91 18.91 14.84 -22.87
CA GLU A 91 19.47 14.33 -24.12
C GLU A 91 18.40 13.47 -24.81
N GLU A 92 17.94 13.91 -25.98
CA GLU A 92 16.98 13.19 -26.86
C GLU A 92 17.45 11.79 -27.29
N HIS A 93 18.69 11.41 -26.96
CA HIS A 93 19.32 10.14 -27.32
C HIS A 93 20.08 9.48 -26.16
N HIS A 94 19.62 9.61 -24.92
CA HIS A 94 19.81 8.47 -24.03
C HIS A 94 18.90 7.37 -24.58
N THR A 95 19.47 6.39 -25.30
CA THR A 95 19.07 5.02 -25.00
C THR A 95 19.40 4.85 -23.53
N VAL A 96 18.49 5.31 -22.66
CA VAL A 96 18.50 4.93 -21.26
C VAL A 96 18.63 3.43 -21.37
N ASP A 97 19.69 2.87 -20.78
CA ASP A 97 19.76 1.45 -20.58
C ASP A 97 18.63 1.18 -19.56
N ILE A 98 17.38 1.17 -20.06
CA ILE A 98 16.17 1.00 -19.27
C ILE A 98 16.21 -0.47 -18.93
N MET A 99 16.98 -0.76 -17.87
CA MET A 99 17.07 -2.09 -17.37
C MET A 99 15.65 -2.53 -17.02
N HIS A 100 15.22 -3.63 -17.62
CA HIS A 100 13.85 -4.09 -17.44
C HIS A 100 13.55 -4.33 -15.95
N SER A 101 12.32 -4.05 -15.53
CA SER A 101 11.91 -4.11 -14.13
C SER A 101 12.27 -5.44 -13.44
N HIS A 102 12.15 -6.57 -14.16
CA HIS A 102 12.51 -7.89 -13.64
C HIS A 102 14.02 -8.04 -13.34
N HIS A 103 14.90 -7.40 -14.12
CA HIS A 103 16.34 -7.39 -13.84
C HIS A 103 16.66 -6.54 -12.61
N LEU A 104 16.01 -5.39 -12.44
CA LEU A 104 16.18 -4.54 -11.25
C LEU A 104 15.79 -5.29 -9.98
N ILE A 105 14.68 -6.03 -10.01
CA ILE A 105 14.24 -6.84 -8.87
C ILE A 105 15.25 -7.97 -8.58
N GLN A 106 15.74 -8.66 -9.62
CA GLN A 106 16.76 -9.71 -9.43
C GLN A 106 18.09 -9.17 -8.89
N GLU A 107 18.49 -7.97 -9.31
CA GLU A 107 19.70 -7.31 -8.81
C GLU A 107 19.54 -6.90 -7.34
N LEU A 108 18.37 -6.39 -6.93
CA LEU A 108 18.06 -6.09 -5.53
C LEU A 108 18.21 -7.32 -4.61
N CYS A 109 17.86 -8.52 -5.09
CA CYS A 109 18.04 -9.75 -4.32
C CYS A 109 19.50 -10.20 -4.19
N LYS A 110 20.39 -9.71 -5.05
CA LYS A 110 21.80 -10.12 -5.14
C LYS A 110 22.76 -9.07 -4.58
N THR A 111 22.30 -7.83 -4.37
CA THR A 111 23.17 -6.77 -3.85
C THR A 111 23.45 -6.93 -2.35
N GLU A 112 24.41 -6.16 -1.87
CA GLU A 112 24.83 -6.11 -0.47
C GLU A 112 23.68 -5.63 0.43
N GLU A 113 23.62 -6.14 1.65
CA GLU A 113 22.50 -5.89 2.58
C GLU A 113 22.33 -4.38 2.90
N GLU A 114 23.44 -3.61 2.91
CA GLU A 114 23.38 -2.17 3.15
C GLU A 114 22.68 -1.41 2.01
N GLU A 115 22.97 -1.75 0.75
CA GLU A 115 22.30 -1.14 -0.40
C GLU A 115 20.84 -1.56 -0.47
N LYS A 116 20.58 -2.85 -0.20
CA LYS A 116 19.22 -3.37 -0.11
C LYS A 116 18.41 -2.61 0.94
N GLU A 117 18.92 -2.43 2.16
CA GLU A 117 18.20 -1.68 3.19
C GLU A 117 17.95 -0.22 2.80
N ARG A 118 18.86 0.45 2.06
CA ARG A 118 18.58 1.80 1.54
C ARG A 118 17.37 1.82 0.59
N VAL A 119 17.26 0.82 -0.28
CA VAL A 119 16.09 0.65 -1.18
C VAL A 119 14.82 0.37 -0.38
N LEU A 120 14.87 -0.56 0.59
CA LEU A 120 13.72 -0.91 1.43
C LEU A 120 13.27 0.28 2.29
N ALA A 121 14.20 1.01 2.90
CA ALA A 121 13.93 2.22 3.68
C ALA A 121 13.26 3.31 2.83
N ARG A 122 13.67 3.46 1.55
CA ARG A 122 13.03 4.38 0.61
C ARG A 122 11.58 4.01 0.35
N LEU A 123 11.30 2.73 0.07
CA LEU A 123 9.94 2.22 -0.13
C LEU A 123 9.07 2.42 1.12
N ARG A 124 9.63 2.10 2.29
CA ARG A 124 8.99 2.29 3.59
C ARG A 124 8.67 3.76 3.88
N ASN A 125 9.57 4.68 3.51
CA ASN A 125 9.33 6.12 3.67
C ASN A 125 8.23 6.63 2.72
N ILE A 126 8.19 6.14 1.46
CA ILE A 126 7.07 6.44 0.54
C ILE A 126 5.74 6.00 1.19
N GLY A 127 5.70 4.78 1.70
CA GLY A 127 4.54 4.26 2.44
C GLY A 127 4.18 5.15 3.63
N LEU A 128 5.15 5.57 4.43
CA LEU A 128 4.94 6.44 5.59
C LEU A 128 4.28 7.76 5.20
N GLN A 129 4.78 8.43 4.17
CA GLN A 129 4.20 9.70 3.69
C GLN A 129 2.77 9.50 3.17
N ILE A 130 2.51 8.38 2.49
CA ILE A 130 1.16 8.01 2.04
C ILE A 130 0.25 7.82 3.26
N GLY A 131 0.69 7.03 4.24
CA GLY A 131 -0.05 6.75 5.46
C GLY A 131 -0.43 8.00 6.23
N SER A 132 0.51 8.90 6.47
CA SER A 132 0.27 10.14 7.22
C SER A 132 -0.76 11.04 6.54
N LYS A 133 -0.65 11.22 5.22
CA LYS A 133 -1.63 12.00 4.43
C LYS A 133 -2.99 11.33 4.40
N LEU A 134 -3.04 10.00 4.26
CA LEU A 134 -4.30 9.26 4.28
C LEU A 134 -4.99 9.37 5.63
N SER A 135 -4.26 9.28 6.74
CA SER A 135 -4.85 9.48 8.06
C SER A 135 -5.44 10.88 8.16
N GLU A 136 -4.71 11.92 7.83
CA GLU A 136 -5.26 13.29 7.87
C GLU A 136 -6.53 13.40 7.01
N LEU A 137 -6.50 12.94 5.76
CA LEU A 137 -7.68 12.96 4.89
C LEU A 137 -8.84 12.19 5.51
N LEU A 138 -8.67 10.91 5.83
CA LEU A 138 -9.76 10.07 6.33
C LEU A 138 -10.31 10.53 7.69
N ILE A 139 -9.45 11.11 8.53
CA ILE A 139 -9.80 11.67 9.84
C ILE A 139 -10.61 12.96 9.67
N PHE A 140 -10.14 13.89 8.84
CA PHE A 140 -10.73 15.23 8.72
C PHE A 140 -11.89 15.31 7.73
N SER A 141 -11.89 14.50 6.66
CA SER A 141 -12.88 14.63 5.58
C SER A 141 -14.05 13.66 5.68
N ASN A 142 -13.88 12.48 6.28
CA ASN A 142 -14.78 11.35 5.99
C ASN A 142 -15.53 10.72 7.17
N ASN A 143 -15.27 11.09 8.44
CA ASN A 143 -15.99 10.46 9.56
C ASN A 143 -16.39 11.40 10.70
N PRO A 144 -17.62 11.95 10.67
CA PRO A 144 -18.17 12.69 11.82
C PRO A 144 -18.33 11.84 13.09
N ASN A 145 -18.21 10.51 12.98
CA ASN A 145 -18.30 9.57 14.11
C ASN A 145 -16.94 9.19 14.73
N LEU A 146 -15.81 9.50 14.07
CA LEU A 146 -14.50 9.17 14.61
C LEU A 146 -13.99 10.30 15.51
N LYS A 147 -14.18 10.14 16.83
CA LYS A 147 -13.61 11.04 17.84
C LYS A 147 -12.24 10.53 18.28
N PHE A 148 -11.18 11.02 17.66
CA PHE A 148 -9.81 10.52 17.86
C PHE A 148 -9.18 10.86 19.21
N LYS A 149 -9.72 11.85 19.94
CA LYS A 149 -9.17 12.29 21.23
C LYS A 149 -9.19 11.20 22.32
N GLU A 150 -9.89 10.09 22.07
CA GLU A 150 -10.13 8.99 23.02
C GLU A 150 -9.92 7.60 22.40
N MET A 151 -9.33 7.48 21.21
CA MET A 151 -9.13 6.17 20.58
C MET A 151 -8.00 5.39 21.25
N ASP A 152 -8.34 4.23 21.81
CA ASP A 152 -7.36 3.24 22.20
C ASP A 152 -6.64 2.65 20.97
N LEU A 153 -5.50 2.01 21.21
CA LEU A 153 -4.67 1.45 20.15
C LEU A 153 -5.41 0.39 19.31
N LEU A 154 -6.34 -0.35 19.91
CA LEU A 154 -7.14 -1.35 19.20
C LEU A 154 -8.09 -0.71 18.19
N LEU A 155 -8.72 0.42 18.54
CA LEU A 155 -9.56 1.19 17.62
C LEU A 155 -8.73 1.74 16.46
N ILE A 156 -7.49 2.17 16.71
CA ILE A 156 -6.58 2.63 15.66
C ILE A 156 -6.26 1.48 14.69
N MET A 157 -5.95 0.29 15.21
CA MET A 157 -5.70 -0.88 14.37
C MET A 157 -6.93 -1.28 13.56
N LYS A 158 -8.14 -1.19 14.13
CA LYS A 158 -9.40 -1.41 13.39
C LYS A 158 -9.61 -0.37 12.28
N PHE A 159 -9.29 0.90 12.54
CA PHE A 159 -9.32 1.96 11.53
C PHE A 159 -8.37 1.66 10.37
N ILE A 160 -7.13 1.25 10.67
CA ILE A 160 -6.16 0.82 9.65
C ILE A 160 -6.72 -0.36 8.84
N CYS A 161 -7.21 -1.41 9.50
CA CYS A 161 -7.74 -2.62 8.87
C CYS A 161 -8.95 -2.37 7.96
N ARG A 162 -9.81 -1.42 8.32
CA ARG A 162 -11.10 -1.20 7.68
C ARG A 162 -11.09 -0.05 6.68
N ASP A 163 -10.62 1.11 7.12
CA ASP A 163 -10.81 2.37 6.42
C ASP A 163 -9.58 2.67 5.56
N VAL A 164 -8.39 2.60 6.14
CA VAL A 164 -7.13 2.80 5.40
C VAL A 164 -6.93 1.70 4.36
N TRP A 165 -7.08 0.42 4.75
CA TRP A 165 -6.89 -0.70 3.84
C TRP A 165 -7.89 -0.67 2.67
N LYS A 166 -9.14 -0.27 2.94
CA LYS A 166 -10.16 -0.13 1.89
C LYS A 166 -9.82 1.03 0.95
N GLN A 167 -9.26 2.13 1.45
CA GLN A 167 -8.89 3.26 0.60
C GLN A 167 -7.71 2.93 -0.32
N VAL A 168 -6.71 2.20 0.18
CA VAL A 168 -5.48 1.89 -0.58
C VAL A 168 -5.67 0.66 -1.47
N PHE A 169 -6.22 -0.41 -0.90
CA PHE A 169 -6.31 -1.71 -1.55
C PHE A 169 -7.74 -2.13 -1.83
N GLY A 170 -8.76 -1.28 -1.66
CA GLY A 170 -10.16 -1.56 -2.00
C GLY A 170 -10.84 -2.66 -1.16
N LYS A 171 -10.15 -3.27 -0.19
CA LYS A 171 -10.64 -4.37 0.66
C LYS A 171 -10.25 -4.11 2.11
N GLN A 172 -10.89 -4.81 3.04
CA GLN A 172 -10.50 -4.81 4.45
C GLN A 172 -9.49 -5.92 4.72
N ILE A 173 -8.71 -5.79 5.79
CA ILE A 173 -7.92 -6.89 6.35
C ILE A 173 -8.85 -8.02 6.77
N ASP A 174 -8.48 -9.27 6.49
CA ASP A 174 -9.33 -10.43 6.73
C ASP A 174 -9.44 -10.78 8.22
N ASN A 175 -8.34 -10.64 8.98
CA ASN A 175 -8.33 -10.95 10.39
C ASN A 175 -7.36 -10.06 11.18
N LEU A 176 -7.80 -9.56 12.33
CA LEU A 176 -6.97 -8.81 13.28
C LEU A 176 -6.85 -9.62 14.56
N LYS A 177 -5.63 -10.08 14.87
CA LYS A 177 -5.29 -10.70 16.15
C LYS A 177 -4.49 -9.71 16.99
N THR A 178 -4.63 -9.77 18.32
CA THR A 178 -3.90 -8.90 19.26
C THR A 178 -3.47 -9.69 20.49
N ASN A 179 -2.47 -9.19 21.21
CA ASN A 179 -2.20 -9.58 22.59
C ASN A 179 -2.47 -8.41 23.55
N HIS A 180 -2.35 -8.66 24.86
CA HIS A 180 -2.49 -7.64 25.90
C HIS A 180 -1.23 -6.77 26.08
N ARG A 181 -0.19 -6.94 25.24
CA ARG A 181 1.12 -6.27 25.34
C ARG A 181 1.37 -5.28 24.20
N GLY A 182 0.32 -4.85 23.49
CA GLY A 182 0.44 -3.89 22.39
C GLY A 182 0.95 -4.48 21.07
N THR A 183 0.82 -5.79 20.88
CA THR A 183 1.16 -6.49 19.62
C THR A 183 -0.09 -6.86 18.84
N PHE A 184 -0.07 -6.61 17.54
CA PHE A 184 -1.15 -6.86 16.59
C PHE A 184 -0.63 -7.63 15.38
N TYR A 185 -1.48 -8.50 14.85
CA TYR A 185 -1.24 -9.25 13.62
C TYR A 185 -2.42 -9.00 12.67
N LEU A 186 -2.14 -8.30 11.58
CA LEU A 186 -3.10 -7.98 10.52
C LEU A 186 -2.90 -9.00 9.40
N LEU A 187 -3.85 -9.93 9.24
CA LEU A 187 -3.76 -11.02 8.28
C LEU A 187 -4.57 -10.66 7.03
N ASP A 188 -3.88 -10.52 5.90
CA ASP A 188 -4.47 -10.35 4.57
C ASP A 188 -4.20 -11.60 3.74
N TYR A 189 -5.22 -12.44 3.55
CA TYR A 189 -5.05 -13.71 2.83
C TYR A 189 -5.00 -13.55 1.32
N ASP A 190 -5.46 -12.41 0.82
CA ASP A 190 -5.56 -12.10 -0.61
C ASP A 190 -4.99 -10.69 -0.87
N TYR A 191 -3.74 -10.47 -0.42
CA TYR A 191 -3.08 -9.17 -0.49
C TYR A 191 -2.90 -8.75 -1.95
N ARG A 192 -3.77 -7.85 -2.42
CA ARG A 192 -3.94 -7.55 -3.85
C ARG A 192 -2.67 -7.22 -4.62
N PRO A 193 -1.73 -6.42 -4.09
CA PRO A 193 -0.55 -6.02 -4.85
C PRO A 193 0.30 -7.17 -5.37
N ILE A 194 0.28 -8.33 -4.69
CA ILE A 194 1.06 -9.51 -5.09
C ILE A 194 0.20 -10.63 -5.68
N GLN A 195 -1.13 -10.50 -5.72
CA GLN A 195 -2.01 -11.57 -6.23
C GLN A 195 -1.84 -11.85 -7.73
N SER A 196 -1.31 -10.89 -8.49
CA SER A 196 -0.97 -11.10 -9.91
C SER A 196 0.35 -11.84 -10.11
N PHE A 197 1.16 -12.03 -9.07
CA PHE A 197 2.43 -12.74 -9.20
C PHE A 197 2.15 -14.24 -9.26
N SER A 198 2.83 -14.91 -10.20
CA SER A 198 2.73 -16.35 -10.38
C SER A 198 3.92 -17.01 -9.71
N LEU A 199 3.63 -17.85 -8.72
CA LEU A 199 4.59 -18.75 -8.09
C LEU A 199 4.07 -20.18 -8.23
N ASP A 200 4.99 -21.15 -8.21
CA ASP A 200 4.61 -22.55 -8.10
C ASP A 200 3.94 -22.83 -6.73
N GLU A 201 3.12 -23.89 -6.64
CA GLU A 201 2.38 -24.21 -5.39
C GLU A 201 3.33 -24.42 -4.19
N ASP A 202 4.53 -24.94 -4.46
CA ASP A 202 5.63 -25.08 -3.51
C ASP A 202 6.58 -23.87 -3.58
N ALA A 203 6.03 -22.65 -3.53
CA ALA A 203 6.77 -21.39 -3.57
C ALA A 203 8.04 -21.47 -2.71
N LYS A 204 9.20 -21.43 -3.37
CA LYS A 204 10.49 -21.56 -2.67
C LYS A 204 10.75 -20.30 -1.86
N ASP A 205 11.45 -20.44 -0.74
CA ASP A 205 11.87 -19.30 0.08
C ASP A 205 12.65 -18.24 -0.75
N GLU A 206 13.38 -18.69 -1.78
CA GLU A 206 14.08 -17.80 -2.71
C GLU A 206 13.13 -16.93 -3.54
N GLU A 207 11.98 -17.46 -3.97
CA GLU A 207 11.00 -16.70 -4.75
C GLU A 207 10.23 -15.72 -3.86
N LEU A 208 9.94 -16.11 -2.62
CA LEU A 208 9.31 -15.22 -1.64
C LEU A 208 10.21 -14.02 -1.33
N LYS A 209 11.53 -14.21 -1.23
CA LYS A 209 12.50 -13.12 -1.05
C LYS A 209 12.49 -12.08 -2.16
N ILE A 210 12.15 -12.47 -3.40
CA ILE A 210 12.00 -11.55 -4.54
C ILE A 210 10.80 -10.62 -4.32
N ILE A 211 9.79 -11.07 -3.57
CA ILE A 211 8.52 -10.38 -3.37
C ILE A 211 8.48 -9.59 -2.06
N GLU A 212 9.29 -9.96 -1.06
CA GLU A 212 9.40 -9.25 0.23
C GLU A 212 9.48 -7.71 0.10
N PRO A 213 10.25 -7.12 -0.85
CA PRO A 213 10.33 -5.66 -1.00
C PRO A 213 8.98 -4.99 -1.29
N PHE A 214 8.03 -5.69 -1.92
CA PHE A 214 6.70 -5.17 -2.20
C PHE A 214 5.84 -4.98 -0.93
N LEU A 215 6.27 -5.55 0.20
CA LEU A 215 5.61 -5.41 1.50
C LEU A 215 6.10 -4.16 2.26
N GLU A 216 7.12 -3.44 1.78
CA GLU A 216 7.64 -2.25 2.47
C GLU A 216 6.68 -1.07 2.46
N ILE A 217 5.97 -0.86 1.35
CA ILE A 217 4.99 0.23 1.22
C ILE A 217 3.83 0.07 2.22
N PRO A 218 3.12 -1.08 2.31
CA PRO A 218 2.05 -1.22 3.30
C PRO A 218 2.58 -1.11 4.74
N MET A 219 3.79 -1.62 5.04
CA MET A 219 4.41 -1.41 6.36
C MET A 219 4.64 0.08 6.63
N GLY A 220 5.14 0.82 5.65
CA GLY A 220 5.26 2.27 5.71
C GLY A 220 3.92 2.95 5.97
N ILE A 221 2.85 2.56 5.25
CA ILE A 221 1.51 3.13 5.40
C ILE A 221 1.00 2.97 6.84
N ILE A 222 1.12 1.77 7.41
CA ILE A 222 0.73 1.49 8.80
C ILE A 222 1.47 2.43 9.76
N ARG A 223 2.80 2.54 9.60
CA ARG A 223 3.63 3.43 10.42
C ARG A 223 3.28 4.91 10.25
N GLY A 224 2.96 5.34 9.03
CA GLY A 224 2.54 6.71 8.74
C GLY A 224 1.24 7.10 9.43
N VAL A 225 0.25 6.21 9.43
CA VAL A 225 -1.01 6.42 10.15
C VAL A 225 -0.78 6.50 11.65
N LEU A 226 0.02 5.59 12.22
CA LEU A 226 0.37 5.60 13.64
C LEU A 226 1.14 6.88 14.03
N SER A 227 2.04 7.34 13.17
CA SER A 227 2.79 8.59 13.36
C SER A 227 1.89 9.82 13.41
N SER A 228 0.92 9.94 12.50
CA SER A 228 -0.07 11.03 12.53
C SER A 228 -0.98 10.99 13.75
N LEU A 229 -1.11 9.85 14.42
CA LEU A 229 -1.90 9.66 15.64
C LEU A 229 -1.07 9.77 16.92
N GLY A 230 0.20 10.13 16.82
CA GLY A 230 1.06 10.43 17.97
C GLY A 230 1.98 9.31 18.43
N TYR A 231 2.07 8.18 17.70
CA TYR A 231 3.03 7.12 17.98
C TYR A 231 4.30 7.34 17.16
N SER A 232 5.43 7.59 17.81
CA SER A 232 6.68 7.87 17.13
C SER A 232 7.20 6.65 16.36
N SER A 233 8.06 6.93 15.37
CA SER A 233 8.73 5.91 14.55
C SER A 233 9.55 4.91 15.37
N GLU A 234 10.05 5.32 16.54
CA GLU A 234 10.88 4.52 17.45
C GLU A 234 10.04 3.59 18.35
N GLU A 235 8.81 3.99 18.65
CA GLU A 235 7.88 3.20 19.47
C GLU A 235 7.22 2.08 18.66
N VAL A 236 7.23 2.15 17.33
CA VAL A 236 6.49 1.25 16.44
C VAL A 236 7.43 0.35 15.64
N ILE A 237 7.34 -0.95 15.91
CA ILE A 237 7.94 -2.01 15.09
C ILE A 237 6.85 -2.54 14.16
N CYS A 238 7.12 -2.56 12.85
CA CYS A 238 6.21 -3.13 11.86
C CYS A 238 7.01 -4.06 10.95
N LEU A 239 6.68 -5.34 10.94
CA LEU A 239 7.29 -6.37 10.11
C LEU A 239 6.21 -7.06 9.27
N ALA A 240 6.57 -7.61 8.13
CA ALA A 240 5.68 -8.39 7.29
C ALA A 240 6.26 -9.79 7.08
N SER A 241 5.40 -10.79 7.05
CA SER A 241 5.77 -12.17 6.74
C SER A 241 4.69 -12.85 5.89
N PHE A 242 5.11 -13.81 5.08
CA PHE A 242 4.18 -14.67 4.37
C PHE A 242 3.58 -15.72 5.31
N ILE A 243 2.31 -16.02 5.11
CA ILE A 243 1.56 -17.02 5.88
C ILE A 243 0.78 -17.94 4.96
N ASP A 244 0.44 -19.12 5.45
CA ASP A 244 -0.45 -20.02 4.71
C ASP A 244 -1.88 -19.50 4.70
N ARG A 245 -2.53 -19.69 3.55
CA ARG A 245 -3.93 -19.32 3.37
C ARG A 245 -4.82 -20.41 4.02
N PRO A 246 -5.93 -20.02 4.66
CA PRO A 246 -6.93 -20.97 5.15
C PRO A 246 -7.43 -21.91 4.04
N THR A 247 -7.62 -23.19 4.36
CA THR A 247 -7.98 -24.24 3.39
C THR A 247 -9.39 -24.11 2.81
N ASP A 248 -10.25 -23.33 3.46
CA ASP A 248 -11.62 -23.02 3.04
C ASP A 248 -11.70 -21.94 1.95
N ARG A 249 -10.59 -21.25 1.64
CA ARG A 249 -10.55 -20.20 0.63
C ARG A 249 -10.28 -20.73 -0.78
N PRO A 250 -10.80 -20.06 -1.82
CA PRO A 250 -10.54 -20.43 -3.20
C PRO A 250 -9.04 -20.28 -3.52
N LYS A 251 -8.49 -21.22 -4.28
CA LYS A 251 -7.13 -21.11 -4.82
C LYS A 251 -7.03 -19.83 -5.67
N THR A 252 -5.95 -19.10 -5.47
CA THR A 252 -5.61 -17.90 -6.26
C THR A 252 -4.26 -18.15 -6.91
N THR A 253 -3.87 -17.29 -7.86
CA THR A 253 -2.59 -17.37 -8.56
C THR A 253 -1.40 -17.31 -7.59
N PHE A 254 -1.54 -16.57 -6.48
CA PHE A 254 -0.52 -16.46 -5.46
C PHE A 254 -0.85 -17.35 -4.24
N PRO A 255 0.02 -18.30 -3.84
CA PRO A 255 -0.34 -19.35 -2.89
C PRO A 255 -0.37 -18.89 -1.42
N LYS A 256 0.23 -17.75 -1.07
CA LYS A 256 0.41 -17.29 0.32
C LYS A 256 -0.44 -16.06 0.65
N GLY A 257 -0.75 -15.90 1.93
CA GLY A 257 -1.24 -14.64 2.50
C GLY A 257 -0.08 -13.82 3.09
N VAL A 258 -0.39 -12.63 3.61
CA VAL A 258 0.56 -11.75 4.28
C VAL A 258 0.07 -11.45 5.70
N SER A 259 0.99 -11.46 6.65
CA SER A 259 0.76 -11.03 8.03
C SER A 259 1.62 -9.80 8.32
N PHE A 260 0.99 -8.67 8.67
CA PHE A 260 1.70 -7.51 9.20
C PHE A 260 1.71 -7.58 10.73
N HIS A 261 2.90 -7.77 11.28
CA HIS A 261 3.17 -7.80 12.70
C HIS A 261 3.51 -6.38 13.18
N VAL A 262 2.61 -5.78 13.97
CA VAL A 262 2.75 -4.43 14.48
C VAL A 262 2.87 -4.48 15.99
N GLN A 263 3.99 -4.01 16.52
CA GLN A 263 4.20 -3.89 17.96
C GLN A 263 4.41 -2.41 18.30
N VAL A 264 3.61 -1.92 19.24
CA VAL A 264 3.73 -0.56 19.76
C VAL A 264 4.21 -0.63 21.20
N THR A 265 5.40 -0.09 21.44
CA THR A 265 5.99 0.02 22.77
C THR A 265 5.37 1.24 23.44
N MET A 266 4.60 1.02 24.51
CA MET A 266 4.11 2.12 25.33
C MET A 266 5.27 2.66 26.18
N PRO A 267 5.47 3.99 26.27
CA PRO A 267 6.37 4.54 27.27
C PRO A 267 5.89 4.13 28.67
N GLN A 268 6.83 3.63 29.50
CA GLN A 268 6.58 3.28 30.90
C GLN A 268 6.32 4.51 31.76
#